data_AF-X1KAS9-F1
#
_entry.id   AF-X1KAS9-F1
#
_cell.length_a   1.000
_cell.length_b   1.000
_cell.length_c   1.000
_cell.angle_alpha   90.00
_cell.angle_beta   90.00
_cell.angle_gamma   90.00
#
_symmetry.space_group_name_H-M   'P 1'
#
loop_
_entity.id
_entity.type
_entity.pdbx_description
1 polymer ?
#
loop_
_entity_poly.entity_id
_entity_poly.type
_entity_poly.pdbx_seq_one_letter_code
_entity_poly.pdbx_strand_id
1 'polypeptide(L)' 'MDEAKKITWKEASEALGGLPKIKVHCSVLAIEGLRSAIENYEERHGLVKEK' A
#
# COMPACT_ATOMS: atom_id res chain seq x y z
N MET A 1 -8.18 -1.26 9.48
CA MET A 1 -7.27 -1.59 8.35
C MET A 1 -7.72 -0.98 7.04
N ASP A 2 -9.01 -0.64 6.92
CA ASP A 2 -9.59 -0.11 5.68
C ASP A 2 -8.96 1.20 5.20
N GLU A 3 -8.51 2.06 6.12
CA GLU A 3 -7.77 3.29 5.77
C GLU A 3 -6.42 2.97 5.13
N ALA A 4 -5.64 2.06 5.72
CA ALA A 4 -4.34 1.66 5.18
C ALA A 4 -4.44 1.03 3.78
N LYS A 5 -5.52 0.27 3.52
CA LYS A 5 -5.81 -0.33 2.20
C LYS A 5 -6.10 0.71 1.12
N LYS A 6 -6.60 1.90 1.50
CA LYS A 6 -6.95 2.98 0.56
C LYS A 6 -5.74 3.82 0.16
N ILE A 7 -4.63 3.74 0.90
CA ILE A 7 -3.43 4.51 0.60
C ILE A 7 -2.95 4.17 -0.82
N THR A 8 -2.75 5.23 -1.61
CA THR A 8 -2.27 5.15 -2.98
C THR A 8 -0.81 5.58 -3.09
N TRP A 9 -0.16 5.18 -4.19
CA TRP A 9 1.22 5.60 -4.46
C TRP A 9 1.33 7.11 -4.68
N LYS A 10 0.23 7.76 -5.10
CA LYS A 10 0.15 9.21 -5.27
C LYS A 10 0.20 9.92 -3.94
N GLU A 11 -0.65 9.51 -2.98
CA GLU A 11 -0.63 10.06 -1.62
C GLU A 11 0.73 9.86 -0.96
N ALA A 12 1.35 8.69 -1.14
CA ALA A 12 2.70 8.43 -0.63
C ALA A 12 3.75 9.33 -1.28
N SER A 13 3.64 9.60 -2.58
CA SER A 13 4.52 10.51 -3.30
C SER A 13 4.30 11.98 -2.87
N GLU A 14 3.04 12.41 -2.72
CA GLU A 14 2.66 13.75 -2.30
C GLU A 14 3.08 14.05 -0.87
N ALA A 15 2.97 13.09 0.05
CA ALA A 15 3.44 13.21 1.43
C ALA A 15 4.96 13.46 1.52
N LEU A 16 5.72 13.03 0.51
CA LEU A 16 7.16 13.30 0.38
C LEU A 16 7.48 14.64 -0.31
N GLY A 17 6.47 15.45 -0.64
CA GLY A 17 6.63 16.68 -1.43
C GLY A 17 6.67 16.46 -2.94
N GLY A 18 6.26 15.28 -3.41
CA GLY A 18 6.32 14.86 -4.80
C GLY A 18 7.62 14.16 -5.16
N LEU A 19 7.54 13.26 -6.14
CA LEU A 19 8.69 12.50 -6.64
C LEU A 19 8.91 12.76 -8.14
N PRO A 20 10.18 12.81 -8.59
CA PRO A 20 10.49 12.75 -10.01
C PRO A 20 9.90 11.47 -10.64
N LYS A 21 9.40 11.55 -11.88
CA LYS A 21 8.76 10.42 -12.58
C LYS A 21 9.56 9.11 -12.49
N ILE A 22 10.88 9.18 -12.60
CA ILE A 22 11.77 8.01 -12.54
C ILE A 22 11.76 7.31 -11.17
N LYS A 23 11.48 8.01 -10.07
CA LYS A 23 11.46 7.48 -8.70
C LYS A 23 10.07 7.08 -8.20
N VAL A 24 9.01 7.30 -8.99
CA VAL A 24 7.64 6.94 -8.62
C VAL A 24 7.48 5.43 -8.38
N HIS A 25 8.29 4.59 -9.05
CA HIS A 25 8.28 3.15 -8.85
C HIS A 25 8.55 2.76 -7.39
N CYS A 26 9.34 3.55 -6.65
CA CYS A 26 9.59 3.29 -5.22
C CYS A 26 8.30 3.44 -4.39
N SER A 27 7.46 4.43 -4.70
CA SER A 27 6.15 4.59 -4.04
C SER A 27 5.16 3.51 -4.45
N VAL A 28 5.20 3.04 -5.70
CA VAL A 28 4.37 1.90 -6.14
C VAL A 28 4.75 0.64 -5.35
N LEU A 29 6.04 0.31 -5.30
CA LEU A 29 6.56 -0.83 -4.54
C LEU A 29 6.21 -0.74 -3.05
N ALA A 30 6.28 0.45 -2.45
CA ALA A 30 5.91 0.65 -1.05
C ALA A 30 4.42 0.31 -0.79
N ILE A 31 3.53 0.71 -1.69
CA ILE A 31 2.09 0.43 -1.57
C ILE A 31 1.77 -1.05 -1.83
N GLU A 32 2.44 -1.69 -2.78
CA GLU A 32 2.32 -3.13 -2.99
C GLU A 32 2.74 -3.92 -1.75
N GLY A 33 3.90 -3.58 -1.17
CA GLY A 33 4.38 -4.20 0.07
C GLY A 33 3.42 -4.00 1.24
N LEU A 34 2.85 -2.80 1.39
CA LEU A 34 1.84 -2.51 2.40
C LEU A 34 0.59 -3.40 2.24
N ARG A 35 0.07 -3.52 1.01
CA ARG A 35 -1.10 -4.35 0.72
C ARG A 35 -0.84 -5.81 1.03
N SER A 36 0.29 -6.35 0.58
CA SER A 36 0.67 -7.74 0.88
C SER A 36 0.83 -7.99 2.38
N ALA A 37 1.37 -7.03 3.13
CA ALA A 37 1.47 -7.16 4.59
C ALA A 37 0.10 -7.18 5.27
N ILE A 38 -0.85 -6.37 4.79
CA ILE A 38 -2.23 -6.35 5.30
C ILE A 38 -2.95 -7.66 4.97
N GLU A 39 -2.86 -8.14 3.72
CA GLU A 39 -3.42 -9.43 3.30
C GLU A 39 -2.87 -10.56 4.17
N ASN A 40 -1.55 -10.60 4.37
CA ASN A 40 -0.93 -11.63 5.20
C ASN A 40 -1.38 -11.56 6.67
N TYR A 41 -1.61 -10.37 7.21
CA TYR A 41 -2.19 -10.22 8.55
C TYR A 41 -3.62 -10.77 8.59
N GLU A 42 -4.46 -10.43 7.61
CA GLU A 42 -5.86 -10.88 7.55
C GLU A 42 -5.96 -12.40 7.43
N GLU A 43 -5.11 -13.02 6.60
CA GLU A 43 -4.98 -14.48 6.49
C GLU A 43 -4.65 -15.13 7.83
N ARG A 44 -3.65 -14.62 8.54
CA ARG A 44 -3.21 -15.19 9.84
C ARG A 44 -4.25 -15.06 10.95
N HIS A 45 -5.15 -14.09 10.85
CA HIS A 45 -6.18 -13.82 11.86
C HIS A 45 -7.57 -14.32 11.45
N GLY A 46 -7.68 -15.06 10.33
CA GLY A 46 -8.96 -15.59 9.85
C GLY A 46 -9.94 -14.51 9.41
N LEU A 47 -9.45 -13.33 9.00
CA LEU A 47 -10.26 -12.16 8.62
C LEU A 47 -10.56 -12.10 7.11
N VAL A 48 -10.08 -13.08 6.34
CA VAL A 48 -10.26 -13.12 4.88
C VAL A 48 -11.73 -13.39 4.55
N LYS A 49 -12.41 -12.39 3.98
CA LYS A 49 -13.63 -12.61 3.21
C LYS A 49 -13.23 -13.09 1.81
N GLU A 50 -13.88 -14.16 1.35
CA GLU A 50 -13.64 -14.76 0.03
C GLU A 50 -13.56 -13.71 -1.10
N LYS A 51 -12.69 -13.99 -2.07
CA LYS A 51 -12.33 -13.15 -3.20
C LYS A 51 -13.42 -13.10 -4.26
#